data_AF-A0A6G1WX13-F1
#
_entry.id   AF-A0A6G1WX13-F1
#
_cell.length_a   1.000
_cell.length_b   1.000
_cell.length_c   1.000
_cell.angle_alpha   90.00
_cell.angle_beta   90.00
_cell.angle_gamma   90.00
#
_symmetry.space_group_name_H-M   'P 1'
#
loop_
_entity.id
_entity.type
_entity.pdbx_description
1 polymer ?
#
loop_
_entity_poly.entity_id
_entity_poly.type
_entity_poly.pdbx_seq_one_letter_code
_entity_poly.pdbx_strand_id
1 'polypeptide(L)'
;MADKFQEARELLKRLDSQTLDRRAERLAELEPIVFNGGERRSDLMWNFMKEASKTYEIGCFRSCIFYCAGAVEYTLRHELTRLLGSSVKALKKIEDEDFNDVIKKAEGYEKLQPFAEDADYLRRLRNKIAAHPLQLPSTELRTREEIEIERETAIRDIKIFMEFLDSGDGELKEMEELIENPEALDSAIGWQLYADKLLRKLAFKAWRIMRAIINGLYPVRDT
;
A
#
# COMPACT_ATOMS: atom_id res chain seq x y z
N MET A 1 -6.90 2.54 38.72
CA MET A 1 -6.70 3.15 37.38
C MET A 1 -5.26 3.56 37.13
N ALA A 2 -4.55 4.16 38.10
CA ALA A 2 -3.12 4.51 37.96
C ALA A 2 -2.20 3.32 37.64
N ASP A 3 -2.49 2.15 38.22
CA ASP A 3 -1.70 0.91 38.02
C ASP A 3 -1.76 0.39 36.57
N LYS A 4 -2.97 0.25 36.02
CA LYS A 4 -3.18 -0.18 34.62
C LYS A 4 -2.56 0.77 33.59
N PHE A 5 -2.52 2.07 33.90
CA PHE A 5 -1.86 3.03 33.02
C PHE A 5 -0.35 2.83 32.98
N GLN A 6 0.27 2.58 34.14
CA GLN A 6 1.70 2.33 34.23
C GLN A 6 2.07 0.99 33.56
N GLU A 7 1.29 -0.07 33.78
CA GLU A 7 1.46 -1.37 33.10
C GLU A 7 1.40 -1.21 31.57
N ALA A 8 0.41 -0.47 31.05
CA ALA A 8 0.29 -0.21 29.62
C ALA A 8 1.49 0.57 29.07
N ARG A 9 1.97 1.57 29.81
CA ARG A 9 3.13 2.40 29.41
C ARG A 9 4.42 1.56 29.33
N GLU A 10 4.65 0.67 30.30
CA GLU A 10 5.81 -0.22 30.32
C GLU A 10 5.76 -1.24 29.18
N LEU A 11 4.57 -1.80 28.92
CA LEU A 11 4.34 -2.67 27.78
C LEU A 11 4.67 -1.96 26.46
N LEU A 12 4.16 -0.74 26.26
CA LEU A 12 4.43 0.04 25.06
C LEU A 12 5.92 0.31 24.86
N LYS A 13 6.62 0.77 25.91
CA LYS A 13 8.08 1.00 25.85
C LYS A 13 8.84 -0.26 25.43
N ARG A 14 8.46 -1.41 25.97
CA ARG A 14 9.07 -2.69 25.64
C ARG A 14 8.82 -3.05 24.18
N LEU A 15 7.58 -2.96 23.72
CA LEU A 15 7.22 -3.26 22.32
C LEU A 15 7.90 -2.31 21.33
N ASP A 16 7.97 -1.01 21.65
CA ASP A 16 8.67 -0.01 20.85
C ASP A 16 10.16 -0.35 20.75
N SER A 17 10.81 -0.67 21.88
CA SER A 17 12.24 -1.02 21.90
C SER A 17 12.56 -2.27 21.07
N GLN A 18 11.63 -3.24 21.01
CA GLN A 18 11.80 -4.48 20.26
C GLN A 18 11.65 -4.30 18.74
N THR A 19 10.97 -3.23 18.31
CA THR A 19 10.64 -3.00 16.89
C THR A 19 11.38 -1.81 16.29
N LEU A 20 12.10 -1.04 17.11
CA LEU A 20 12.75 0.21 16.72
C LEU A 20 13.68 0.05 15.52
N ASP A 21 14.63 -0.89 15.56
CA ASP A 21 15.62 -1.05 14.48
C ASP A 21 14.94 -1.41 13.15
N ARG A 22 13.98 -2.35 13.19
CA ARG A 22 13.21 -2.73 12.00
C ARG A 22 12.36 -1.57 11.46
N ARG A 23 11.85 -0.69 12.32
CA ARG A 23 11.10 0.51 11.91
C ARG A 23 12.05 1.54 11.30
N ALA A 24 13.24 1.72 11.87
CA ALA A 24 14.27 2.62 11.37
C ALA A 24 14.78 2.19 9.99
N GLU A 25 15.02 0.89 9.78
CA GLU A 25 15.35 0.32 8.46
C GLU A 25 14.28 0.67 7.42
N ARG A 26 13.01 0.40 7.72
CA ARG A 26 11.88 0.71 6.84
C ARG A 26 11.70 2.20 6.60
N LEU A 27 11.93 3.03 7.61
CA LEU A 27 11.88 4.48 7.45
C LEU A 27 13.00 4.98 6.54
N ALA A 28 14.20 4.41 6.65
CA ALA A 28 15.34 4.77 5.81
C ALA A 28 15.15 4.37 4.34
N GLU A 29 14.34 3.34 4.06
CA GLU A 29 13.94 2.96 2.69
C GLU A 29 13.04 4.03 2.05
N LEU A 30 12.19 4.68 2.83
CA LEU A 30 11.25 5.66 2.31
C LEU A 30 11.96 6.99 2.00
N GLU A 31 12.24 7.22 0.73
CA GLU A 31 12.65 8.55 0.28
C GLU A 31 11.58 9.60 0.64
N PRO A 32 11.98 10.78 1.13
CA PRO A 32 11.04 11.83 1.48
C PRO A 32 10.28 12.30 0.25
N ILE A 33 9.00 12.60 0.44
CA ILE A 33 8.17 13.24 -0.57
C ILE A 33 8.36 14.75 -0.40
N VAL A 34 9.09 15.35 -1.36
CA VAL A 34 9.43 16.77 -1.34
C VAL A 34 8.63 17.45 -2.45
N PHE A 35 7.71 18.33 -2.07
CA PHE A 35 6.86 19.07 -3.01
C PHE A 35 6.50 20.43 -2.44
N ASN A 36 6.22 21.39 -3.33
CA ASN A 36 5.79 22.72 -2.93
C ASN A 36 4.32 22.72 -2.49
N GLY A 37 4.11 22.48 -1.19
CA GLY A 37 2.80 22.32 -0.57
C GLY A 37 2.04 23.61 -0.22
N GLY A 38 2.12 24.67 -1.05
CA GLY A 38 1.30 25.87 -0.90
C GLY A 38 -0.21 25.61 -1.06
N GLU A 39 -1.03 26.66 -1.25
CA GLU A 39 -2.51 26.65 -1.41
C GLU A 39 -3.11 25.70 -2.48
N ARG A 40 -2.29 24.85 -3.11
CA ARG A 40 -2.61 24.01 -4.26
C ARG A 40 -2.75 22.51 -3.95
N ARG A 41 -2.84 22.10 -2.68
CA ARG A 41 -2.94 20.68 -2.30
C ARG A 41 -4.25 20.35 -1.58
N SER A 42 -4.68 19.10 -1.73
CA SER A 42 -5.76 18.52 -0.92
C SER A 42 -5.24 18.10 0.45
N ASP A 43 -5.91 18.51 1.54
CA ASP A 43 -5.59 18.05 2.90
C ASP A 43 -5.76 16.54 3.06
N LEU A 44 -6.76 15.97 2.37
CA LEU A 44 -6.98 14.53 2.35
C LEU A 44 -5.79 13.81 1.74
N MET A 45 -5.30 14.26 0.57
CA MET A 45 -4.08 13.72 -0.05
C MET A 45 -2.92 13.69 0.96
N TRP A 46 -2.70 14.78 1.69
CA TRP A 46 -1.61 14.85 2.68
C TRP A 46 -1.79 13.87 3.86
N ASN A 47 -3.02 13.72 4.35
CA ASN A 47 -3.33 12.74 5.40
C ASN A 47 -3.07 11.31 4.90
N PHE A 48 -3.51 10.97 3.68
CA PHE A 48 -3.24 9.68 3.06
C PHE A 48 -1.73 9.41 2.91
N MET A 49 -0.95 10.40 2.45
CA MET A 49 0.51 10.24 2.34
C MET A 49 1.19 9.96 3.68
N LYS A 50 0.80 10.69 4.74
CA LYS A 50 1.32 10.48 6.09
C LYS A 50 0.99 9.09 6.62
N GLU A 51 -0.24 8.66 6.44
CA GLU A 51 -0.67 7.32 6.87
C GLU A 51 0.01 6.21 6.06
N ALA A 52 0.27 6.42 4.76
CA ALA A 52 1.05 5.48 3.96
C ALA A 52 2.47 5.29 4.54
N SER A 53 3.15 6.38 4.88
CA SER A 53 4.49 6.35 5.46
C SER A 53 4.49 5.62 6.81
N LYS A 54 3.58 6.03 7.69
CA LYS A 54 3.47 5.49 9.04
C LYS A 54 3.12 4.00 9.04
N THR A 55 2.21 3.58 8.16
CA THR A 55 1.82 2.17 8.06
C THR A 55 2.91 1.30 7.46
N TYR A 56 3.69 1.82 6.51
CA TYR A 56 4.89 1.13 6.02
C TYR A 56 5.92 0.95 7.14
N GLU A 57 6.21 2.02 7.88
CA GLU A 57 7.16 2.04 8.99
C GLU A 57 6.84 0.94 10.02
N ILE A 58 5.58 0.84 10.45
CA ILE A 58 5.15 -0.16 11.44
C ILE A 58 4.92 -1.56 10.84
N GLY A 59 4.92 -1.71 9.50
CA GLY A 59 4.83 -3.02 8.82
C GLY A 59 3.42 -3.42 8.41
N CYS A 60 2.48 -2.49 8.48
CA CYS A 60 1.14 -2.65 7.94
C CYS A 60 1.15 -2.39 6.43
N PHE A 61 1.84 -3.23 5.67
CA PHE A 61 2.10 -3.03 4.23
C PHE A 61 0.83 -2.95 3.38
N ARG A 62 -0.20 -3.73 3.71
CA ARG A 62 -1.52 -3.60 3.07
C ARG A 62 -2.05 -2.19 3.21
N SER A 63 -2.12 -1.69 4.45
CA SER A 63 -2.60 -0.34 4.74
C SER A 63 -1.77 0.71 3.99
N CYS A 64 -0.44 0.53 3.91
CA CYS A 64 0.41 1.40 3.12
C CYS A 64 -0.05 1.47 1.66
N ILE A 65 -0.31 0.33 1.02
CA ILE A 65 -0.78 0.26 -0.37
C ILE A 65 -2.14 0.96 -0.53
N PHE A 66 -3.07 0.72 0.38
CA PHE A 66 -4.36 1.41 0.40
C PHE A 66 -4.18 2.93 0.51
N TYR A 67 -3.32 3.38 1.41
CA TYR A 67 -3.08 4.79 1.63
C TYR A 67 -2.33 5.44 0.44
N CYS A 68 -1.41 4.72 -0.22
CA CYS A 68 -0.76 5.18 -1.45
C CYS A 68 -1.77 5.38 -2.59
N ALA A 69 -2.63 4.39 -2.82
CA ALA A 69 -3.69 4.49 -3.81
C ALA A 69 -4.67 5.63 -3.49
N GLY A 70 -5.07 5.77 -2.21
CA GLY A 70 -5.94 6.86 -1.77
C GLY A 70 -5.31 8.24 -1.96
N ALA A 71 -4.02 8.41 -1.64
CA ALA A 71 -3.31 9.66 -1.88
C ALA A 71 -3.38 10.07 -3.35
N VAL A 72 -3.04 9.16 -4.27
CA VAL A 72 -3.08 9.40 -5.72
C VAL A 72 -4.49 9.67 -6.22
N GLU A 73 -5.48 8.92 -5.75
CA GLU A 73 -6.89 9.13 -6.08
C GLU A 73 -7.33 10.55 -5.73
N TYR A 74 -7.06 11.01 -4.50
CA TYR A 74 -7.39 12.36 -4.07
C TYR A 74 -6.54 13.44 -4.77
N THR A 75 -5.30 13.14 -5.14
CA THR A 75 -4.49 14.03 -5.98
C THR A 75 -5.14 14.26 -7.34
N LEU A 76 -5.52 13.19 -8.04
CA LEU A 76 -6.12 13.29 -9.37
C LEU A 76 -7.48 13.98 -9.32
N ARG A 77 -8.32 13.66 -8.32
CA ARG A 77 -9.60 14.36 -8.11
C ARG A 77 -9.42 15.86 -7.90
N HIS A 78 -8.44 16.25 -7.09
CA HIS A 78 -8.12 17.66 -6.85
C HIS A 78 -7.73 18.37 -8.15
N GLU A 79 -6.83 17.78 -8.93
CA GLU A 79 -6.37 18.37 -10.18
C GLU A 79 -7.47 18.44 -11.25
N LEU A 80 -8.27 17.38 -11.41
CA LEU A 80 -9.43 17.37 -12.32
C LEU A 80 -10.45 18.46 -11.96
N THR A 81 -10.71 18.65 -10.67
CA THR A 81 -11.60 19.71 -10.19
C THR A 81 -11.10 21.09 -10.60
N ARG A 82 -9.80 21.33 -10.49
CA ARG A 82 -9.18 22.60 -10.91
C ARG A 82 -9.30 22.79 -12.42
N LEU A 83 -9.04 21.75 -13.20
CA LEU A 83 -9.11 21.81 -14.68
C LEU A 83 -10.55 22.02 -15.20
N LEU A 84 -11.56 21.52 -14.49
CA LEU A 84 -12.99 21.70 -14.83
C LEU A 84 -13.61 23.02 -14.33
N GLY A 85 -12.82 23.92 -13.73
CA GLY A 85 -13.28 25.26 -13.35
C GLY A 85 -13.96 25.35 -11.98
N SER A 86 -13.48 24.60 -10.98
CA SER A 86 -13.74 24.79 -9.54
C SER A 86 -15.17 25.17 -9.14
N SER A 87 -16.18 24.57 -9.78
CA SER A 87 -17.58 24.74 -9.39
C SER A 87 -18.00 23.66 -8.39
N VAL A 88 -18.90 23.98 -7.47
CA VAL A 88 -19.48 23.01 -6.51
C VAL A 88 -20.12 21.82 -7.24
N LYS A 89 -20.69 22.04 -8.43
CA LYS A 89 -21.27 20.98 -9.26
C LYS A 89 -20.21 20.07 -9.88
N ALA A 90 -19.08 20.62 -10.32
CA ALA A 90 -17.95 19.83 -10.81
C ALA A 90 -17.27 19.03 -9.69
N LEU A 91 -17.14 19.63 -8.51
CA LEU A 91 -16.66 18.96 -7.28
C LEU A 91 -17.50 17.73 -6.95
N LYS A 92 -18.82 17.89 -6.77
CA LYS A 92 -19.72 16.76 -6.47
C LYS A 92 -19.65 15.65 -7.51
N LYS A 93 -19.62 16.02 -8.79
CA LYS A 93 -19.51 15.05 -9.88
C LYS A 93 -18.23 14.22 -9.79
N ILE A 94 -17.10 14.84 -9.46
CA ILE A 94 -15.82 14.14 -9.32
C ILE A 94 -15.76 13.35 -8.02
N GLU A 95 -16.36 13.84 -6.92
CA GLU A 95 -16.36 13.15 -5.61
C GLU A 95 -17.13 11.82 -5.64
N ASP A 96 -18.21 11.73 -6.42
CA ASP A 96 -19.03 10.52 -6.54
C ASP A 96 -18.44 9.44 -7.45
N GLU A 97 -17.40 9.76 -8.22
CA GLU A 97 -16.77 8.83 -9.15
C GLU A 97 -15.87 7.84 -8.43
N ASP A 98 -15.71 6.62 -8.96
CA ASP A 98 -14.73 5.68 -8.43
C ASP A 98 -13.31 5.99 -8.96
N PHE A 99 -12.30 5.33 -8.40
CA PHE A 99 -10.91 5.57 -8.80
C PHE A 99 -10.66 5.26 -10.30
N ASN A 100 -11.35 4.29 -10.87
CA ASN A 100 -11.21 3.94 -12.29
C ASN A 100 -11.76 5.06 -13.20
N ASP A 101 -12.91 5.62 -12.84
CA ASP A 101 -13.51 6.73 -13.58
C ASP A 101 -12.68 8.02 -13.47
N VAL A 102 -12.08 8.27 -12.29
CA VAL A 102 -11.11 9.37 -12.10
C VAL A 102 -9.91 9.22 -13.03
N ILE A 103 -9.34 8.00 -13.15
CA ILE A 103 -8.19 7.75 -14.04
C ILE A 103 -8.57 7.94 -15.51
N LYS A 104 -9.68 7.36 -15.96
CA LYS A 104 -10.17 7.52 -17.35
C LYS A 104 -10.38 8.98 -17.74
N LYS A 105 -10.81 9.81 -16.80
CA LYS A 105 -10.91 11.25 -17.05
C LYS A 105 -9.55 11.93 -17.09
N ALA A 106 -8.64 11.57 -16.19
CA ALA A 106 -7.29 12.10 -16.15
C ALA A 106 -6.54 11.87 -17.48
N GLU A 107 -6.79 10.75 -18.17
CA GLU A 107 -6.26 10.47 -19.51
C GLU A 107 -6.63 11.55 -20.56
N GLY A 108 -7.77 12.24 -20.37
CA GLY A 108 -8.22 13.31 -21.25
C GLY A 108 -7.52 14.65 -21.06
N TYR A 109 -6.59 14.76 -20.09
CA TYR A 109 -5.88 16.00 -19.78
C TYR A 109 -4.37 15.81 -19.89
N GLU A 110 -3.72 16.58 -20.76
CA GLU A 110 -2.27 16.51 -21.04
C GLU A 110 -1.40 16.54 -19.77
N LYS A 111 -1.79 17.34 -18.76
CA LYS A 111 -1.07 17.43 -17.49
C LYS A 111 -1.11 16.13 -16.66
N LEU A 112 -2.21 15.37 -16.76
CA LEU A 112 -2.47 14.20 -15.91
C LEU A 112 -2.22 12.88 -16.63
N GLN A 113 -2.33 12.88 -17.96
CA GLN A 113 -2.13 11.71 -18.81
C GLN A 113 -0.83 10.93 -18.51
N PRO A 114 0.34 11.57 -18.25
CA PRO A 114 1.58 10.83 -17.96
C PRO A 114 1.51 9.94 -16.71
N PHE A 115 0.55 10.18 -15.81
CA PHE A 115 0.41 9.46 -14.54
C PHE A 115 -0.71 8.41 -14.55
N ALA A 116 -1.45 8.27 -15.65
CA ALA A 116 -2.63 7.42 -15.72
C ALA A 116 -2.30 5.93 -15.55
N GLU A 117 -1.23 5.45 -16.21
CA GLU A 117 -0.80 4.04 -16.12
C GLU A 117 -0.37 3.67 -14.70
N ASP A 118 0.45 4.52 -14.07
CA ASP A 118 0.90 4.36 -12.70
C ASP A 118 -0.26 4.41 -11.69
N ALA A 119 -1.24 5.29 -11.90
CA ALA A 119 -2.45 5.36 -11.09
C ALA A 119 -3.31 4.09 -11.26
N ASP A 120 -3.44 3.57 -12.48
CA ASP A 120 -4.16 2.32 -12.73
C ASP A 120 -3.46 1.12 -12.09
N TYR A 121 -2.12 1.06 -12.12
CA TYR A 121 -1.36 0.06 -11.39
C TYR A 121 -1.71 0.08 -9.90
N LEU A 122 -1.68 1.25 -9.24
CA LEU A 122 -2.04 1.38 -7.82
C LEU A 122 -3.48 0.96 -7.54
N ARG A 123 -4.41 1.34 -8.41
CA ARG A 123 -5.83 0.94 -8.30
C ARG A 123 -5.98 -0.59 -8.37
N ARG A 124 -5.36 -1.23 -9.38
CA ARG A 124 -5.40 -2.69 -9.56
C ARG A 124 -4.79 -3.40 -8.36
N LEU A 125 -3.61 -2.95 -7.91
CA LEU A 125 -2.91 -3.51 -6.76
C LEU A 125 -3.77 -3.41 -5.48
N ARG A 126 -4.31 -2.22 -5.17
CA ARG A 126 -5.19 -2.01 -4.00
C ARG A 126 -6.39 -2.96 -4.04
N ASN A 127 -7.09 -3.02 -5.17
CA ASN A 127 -8.30 -3.82 -5.30
C ASN A 127 -8.01 -5.32 -5.17
N LYS A 128 -6.88 -5.80 -5.70
CA LYS A 128 -6.43 -7.18 -5.51
C LYS A 128 -6.08 -7.43 -4.05
N ILE A 129 -5.26 -6.61 -3.40
CA ILE A 129 -4.93 -6.82 -1.98
C ILE A 129 -6.16 -6.77 -1.06
N ALA A 130 -7.15 -5.92 -1.38
CA ALA A 130 -8.41 -5.84 -0.65
C ALA A 130 -9.20 -7.15 -0.66
N ALA A 131 -9.19 -7.87 -1.78
CA ALA A 131 -9.96 -9.09 -1.97
C ALA A 131 -9.27 -10.36 -1.40
N HIS A 132 -8.02 -10.24 -0.95
CA HIS A 132 -7.16 -11.36 -0.57
C HIS A 132 -6.64 -11.21 0.87
N PRO A 133 -7.49 -11.54 1.87
CA PRO A 133 -7.09 -11.51 3.28
C PRO A 133 -6.10 -12.65 3.54
N LEU A 134 -4.85 -12.33 3.90
CA LEU A 134 -3.98 -13.34 4.50
C LEU A 134 -4.64 -13.78 5.80
N GLN A 135 -4.94 -15.07 5.91
CA GLN A 135 -5.50 -15.66 7.11
C GLN A 135 -4.53 -15.47 8.27
N LEU A 136 -5.05 -15.03 9.42
CA LEU A 136 -4.31 -15.07 10.66
C LEU A 136 -4.15 -16.54 11.06
N PRO A 137 -2.94 -17.00 11.43
CA PRO A 137 -2.76 -18.35 11.90
C PRO A 137 -3.68 -18.58 13.12
N SER A 138 -4.59 -19.55 13.00
CA SER A 138 -5.43 -19.96 14.13
C SER A 138 -4.53 -20.56 15.22
N THR A 139 -4.79 -20.20 16.48
CA THR A 139 -4.11 -20.78 17.64
C THR A 139 -4.64 -22.17 18.01
N GLU A 140 -5.59 -22.72 17.25
CA GLU A 140 -6.25 -23.99 17.52
C GLU A 140 -5.57 -25.17 16.81
N LEU A 141 -5.81 -26.40 17.31
CA LEU A 141 -5.38 -27.63 16.65
C LEU A 141 -6.12 -27.75 15.31
N ARG A 142 -5.37 -27.71 14.20
CA ARG A 142 -5.91 -27.77 12.85
C ARG A 142 -6.05 -29.20 12.35
N THR A 143 -7.16 -29.49 11.69
CA THR A 143 -7.36 -30.70 10.90
C THR A 143 -6.50 -30.68 9.64
N ARG A 144 -6.28 -31.85 9.03
CA ARG A 144 -5.54 -31.95 7.76
C ARG A 144 -6.24 -31.19 6.63
N GLU A 145 -7.57 -31.16 6.62
CA GLU A 145 -8.37 -30.46 5.61
C GLU A 145 -8.24 -28.94 5.74
N GLU A 146 -8.23 -28.41 6.97
CA GLU A 146 -8.01 -26.97 7.21
C GLU A 146 -6.63 -26.51 6.75
N ILE A 147 -5.58 -27.31 7.03
CA ILE A 147 -4.21 -27.01 6.57
C ILE A 147 -4.15 -26.95 5.03
N GLU A 148 -4.86 -27.84 4.34
CA GLU A 148 -4.91 -27.86 2.88
C GLU A 148 -5.64 -26.63 2.32
N ILE A 149 -6.77 -26.24 2.90
CA ILE A 149 -7.51 -25.03 2.49
C ILE A 149 -6.66 -23.76 2.71
N GLU A 150 -5.97 -23.66 3.84
CA GLU A 150 -5.06 -22.54 4.15
C GLU A 150 -3.92 -22.46 3.13
N ARG A 151 -3.31 -23.60 2.81
CA ARG A 151 -2.24 -23.71 1.81
C ARG A 151 -2.71 -23.25 0.43
N GLU A 152 -3.81 -23.81 -0.06
CA GLU A 152 -4.38 -23.44 -1.37
C GLU A 152 -4.75 -21.95 -1.43
N THR A 153 -5.29 -21.41 -0.35
CA THR A 153 -5.60 -19.99 -0.22
C THR A 153 -4.34 -19.12 -0.26
N ALA A 154 -3.30 -19.51 0.48
CA ALA A 154 -2.03 -18.79 0.51
C ALA A 154 -1.33 -18.81 -0.86
N ILE A 155 -1.27 -19.97 -1.52
CA ILE A 155 -0.70 -20.10 -2.88
C ILE A 155 -1.46 -19.21 -3.86
N ARG A 156 -2.80 -19.23 -3.83
CA ARG A 156 -3.62 -18.37 -4.69
C ARG A 156 -3.31 -16.88 -4.47
N ASP A 157 -3.24 -16.46 -3.21
CA ASP A 157 -3.00 -15.06 -2.86
C ASP A 157 -1.57 -14.62 -3.24
N ILE A 158 -0.57 -15.48 -3.03
CA ILE A 158 0.82 -15.25 -3.46
C ILE A 158 0.90 -15.10 -4.98
N LYS A 159 0.28 -16.01 -5.75
CA LYS A 159 0.25 -15.93 -7.23
C LYS A 159 -0.29 -14.58 -7.70
N ILE A 160 -1.33 -14.09 -7.05
CA ILE A 160 -1.93 -12.78 -7.36
C ILE A 160 -0.98 -11.63 -7.03
N PHE A 161 -0.26 -11.71 -5.91
CA PHE A 161 0.75 -10.69 -5.56
C PHE A 161 1.93 -10.68 -6.53
N MET A 162 2.34 -11.86 -7.02
CA MET A 162 3.41 -12.01 -8.00
C MET A 162 3.11 -11.31 -9.33
N GLU A 163 1.83 -11.23 -9.75
CA GLU A 163 1.42 -10.49 -10.96
C GLU A 163 1.84 -9.00 -10.95
N PHE A 164 2.12 -8.44 -9.77
CA PHE A 164 2.47 -7.02 -9.61
C PHE A 164 3.98 -6.76 -9.41
N LEU A 165 4.79 -7.82 -9.30
CA LEU A 165 6.24 -7.73 -9.19
C LEU A 165 6.89 -7.56 -10.57
N ASP A 166 8.06 -6.95 -10.59
CA ASP A 166 8.80 -6.72 -11.84
C ASP A 166 9.50 -8.01 -12.30
N SER A 167 9.51 -8.26 -13.61
CA SER A 167 10.20 -9.40 -14.19
C SER A 167 11.68 -9.38 -13.82
N GLY A 168 12.18 -10.48 -13.23
CA GLY A 168 13.56 -10.57 -12.75
C GLY A 168 13.73 -10.31 -11.25
N ASP A 169 12.65 -10.09 -10.50
CA ASP A 169 12.74 -10.00 -9.04
C ASP A 169 13.20 -11.34 -8.43
N GLY A 170 14.16 -11.30 -7.50
CA GLY A 170 14.75 -12.51 -6.90
C GLY A 170 13.71 -13.32 -6.11
N GLU A 171 12.80 -12.62 -5.44
CA GLU A 171 11.69 -13.23 -4.70
C GLU A 171 10.67 -13.91 -5.62
N LEU A 172 10.52 -13.51 -6.89
CA LEU A 172 9.62 -14.21 -7.82
C LEU A 172 10.06 -15.67 -7.98
N LYS A 173 11.37 -15.91 -8.18
CA LYS A 173 11.92 -17.26 -8.31
C LYS A 173 11.76 -18.07 -7.03
N GLU A 174 12.05 -17.46 -5.87
CA GLU A 174 11.86 -18.09 -4.57
C GLU A 174 10.38 -18.49 -4.36
N MET A 175 9.44 -17.65 -4.80
CA MET A 175 8.00 -17.95 -4.69
C MET A 175 7.54 -19.01 -5.69
N GLU A 176 8.06 -19.01 -6.91
CA GLU A 176 7.79 -20.04 -7.92
C GLU A 176 8.20 -21.42 -7.40
N GLU A 177 9.42 -21.54 -6.86
CA GLU A 177 9.92 -22.77 -6.24
C GLU A 177 9.06 -23.22 -5.04
N LEU A 178 8.57 -22.26 -4.25
CA LEU A 178 7.67 -22.50 -3.11
C LEU A 178 6.32 -23.09 -3.53
N ILE A 179 5.76 -22.54 -4.61
CA ILE A 179 4.47 -22.94 -5.16
C ILE A 179 4.58 -24.34 -5.78
N GLU A 180 5.72 -24.66 -6.38
CA GLU A 180 6.00 -25.99 -6.95
C GLU A 180 6.22 -27.05 -5.87
N ASN A 181 6.74 -26.66 -4.68
CA ASN A 181 7.05 -27.58 -3.59
C ASN A 181 6.43 -27.14 -2.24
N PRO A 182 5.09 -27.07 -2.13
CA PRO A 182 4.42 -26.45 -0.99
C PRO A 182 4.53 -27.26 0.32
N GLU A 183 4.85 -28.55 0.25
CA GLU A 183 5.05 -29.45 1.41
C GLU A 183 6.27 -29.05 2.27
N ALA A 184 7.19 -28.25 1.71
CA ALA A 184 8.32 -27.70 2.47
C ALA A 184 7.89 -26.68 3.54
N LEU A 185 6.65 -26.17 3.46
CA LEU A 185 6.05 -25.18 4.35
C LEU A 185 4.70 -25.63 4.88
N ASP A 186 4.69 -26.75 5.60
CA ASP A 186 3.50 -27.27 6.29
C ASP A 186 3.03 -26.43 7.49
N SER A 187 3.46 -25.17 7.60
CA SER A 187 3.00 -24.25 8.64
C SER A 187 2.46 -22.94 8.03
N ALA A 188 1.28 -22.53 8.50
CA ALA A 188 0.66 -21.26 8.11
C ALA A 188 1.55 -20.03 8.43
N ILE A 189 2.37 -20.13 9.48
CA ILE A 189 3.35 -19.12 9.84
C ILE A 189 4.36 -18.93 8.69
N GLY A 190 4.80 -20.01 8.06
CA GLY A 190 5.70 -19.97 6.92
C GLY A 190 5.12 -19.20 5.74
N TRP A 191 3.91 -19.56 5.30
CA TRP A 191 3.22 -18.88 4.21
C TRP A 191 2.97 -17.39 4.47
N GLN A 192 2.61 -17.04 5.70
CA GLN A 192 2.42 -15.64 6.09
C GLN A 192 3.70 -14.82 5.97
N LEU A 193 4.84 -15.37 6.42
CA LEU A 193 6.13 -14.67 6.33
C LEU A 193 6.52 -14.36 4.88
N TYR A 194 6.26 -15.28 3.95
CA TYR A 194 6.52 -15.05 2.54
C TYR A 194 5.58 -14.00 1.94
N ALA A 195 4.30 -14.10 2.23
CA ALA A 195 3.35 -13.12 1.74
C ALA A 195 3.61 -11.72 2.32
N ASP A 196 4.08 -11.60 3.57
CA ASP A 196 4.52 -10.33 4.16
C ASP A 196 5.77 -9.76 3.45
N LYS A 197 6.73 -10.61 3.03
CA LYS A 197 7.87 -10.16 2.19
C LYS A 197 7.38 -9.56 0.87
N LEU A 198 6.46 -10.25 0.18
CA LEU A 198 5.89 -9.76 -1.09
C LEU A 198 5.13 -8.45 -0.87
N LEU A 199 4.30 -8.39 0.18
CA LEU A 199 3.54 -7.19 0.53
C LEU A 199 4.47 -6.01 0.86
N ARG A 200 5.59 -6.23 1.54
CA ARG A 200 6.59 -5.17 1.77
C ARG A 200 7.12 -4.60 0.46
N LYS A 201 7.47 -5.47 -0.50
CA LYS A 201 7.95 -5.04 -1.82
C LYS A 201 6.91 -4.26 -2.60
N LEU A 202 5.70 -4.80 -2.66
CA LEU A 202 4.57 -4.14 -3.32
C LEU A 202 4.23 -2.81 -2.66
N ALA A 203 4.29 -2.72 -1.33
CA ALA A 203 4.09 -1.47 -0.60
C ALA A 203 5.20 -0.45 -0.88
N PHE A 204 6.44 -0.89 -1.00
CA PHE A 204 7.55 -0.02 -1.37
C PHE A 204 7.42 0.49 -2.81
N LYS A 205 7.04 -0.38 -3.76
CA LYS A 205 6.75 0.00 -5.13
C LYS A 205 5.57 0.98 -5.20
N ALA A 206 4.49 0.71 -4.46
CA ALA A 206 3.34 1.61 -4.37
C ALA A 206 3.72 3.00 -3.83
N TRP A 207 4.58 3.04 -2.79
CA TRP A 207 5.13 4.28 -2.26
C TRP A 207 5.92 5.07 -3.30
N ARG A 208 6.83 4.39 -4.03
CA ARG A 208 7.64 5.02 -5.08
C ARG A 208 6.78 5.60 -6.20
N ILE A 209 5.75 4.87 -6.63
CA ILE A 209 4.80 5.34 -7.65
C ILE A 209 4.02 6.56 -7.14
N MET A 210 3.42 6.48 -5.94
CA MET A 210 2.73 7.62 -5.33
C MET A 210 3.65 8.85 -5.26
N ARG A 211 4.89 8.67 -4.79
CA ARG A 211 5.88 9.76 -4.72
C ARG A 211 6.18 10.36 -6.09
N ALA A 212 6.40 9.53 -7.11
CA ALA A 212 6.68 9.99 -8.47
C ALA A 212 5.52 10.84 -9.03
N ILE A 213 4.28 10.36 -8.88
CA ILE A 213 3.08 11.10 -9.31
C ILE A 213 2.98 12.45 -8.58
N ILE A 214 3.09 12.45 -7.26
CA ILE A 214 2.91 13.68 -6.45
C ILE A 214 4.02 14.70 -6.76
N ASN A 215 5.28 14.25 -6.84
CA ASN A 215 6.38 15.14 -7.19
C ASN A 215 6.26 15.67 -8.63
N GLY A 216 5.77 14.84 -9.56
CA GLY A 216 5.54 15.26 -10.95
C GLY A 216 4.44 16.31 -11.09
N LEU A 217 3.38 16.21 -10.27
CA LEU A 217 2.27 17.18 -10.27
C LEU A 217 2.56 18.46 -9.47
N TYR A 218 3.40 18.36 -8.44
CA TYR A 218 3.74 19.45 -7.53
C TYR A 218 5.27 19.64 -7.38
N PRO A 219 6.02 19.83 -8.46
CA PRO A 219 7.48 19.90 -8.38
C PRO A 219 7.94 21.02 -7.44
N VAL A 220 8.99 20.74 -6.67
CA VAL A 220 9.72 21.78 -5.92
C VAL A 220 10.28 22.73 -6.98
N ARG A 221 9.90 24.00 -6.88
CA ARG A 221 10.54 25.03 -7.69
C ARG A 221 11.84 25.36 -7.00
N ASP A 222 12.96 25.20 -7.69
CA ASP A 222 14.22 25.81 -7.29
C ASP A 222 13.97 27.33 -7.27
N THR A 223 13.82 27.90 -6.07
CA THR A 223 13.76 29.34 -5.83
C THR A 223 15.11 29.85 -5.43
#